data_AF-A0A0G0H9Y8-F1
#
_entry.id   AF-A0A0G0H9Y8-F1
#
_cell.length_a   1.000
_cell.length_b   1.000
_cell.length_c   1.000
_cell.angle_alpha   90.00
_cell.angle_beta   90.00
_cell.angle_gamma   90.00
#
_symmetry.space_group_name_H-M   'P 1'
#
loop_
_entity.id
_entity.type
_entity.pdbx_description
1 polymer ?
#
loop_
_entity_poly.entity_id
_entity_poly.type
_entity_poly.pdbx_seq_one_letter_code
_entity_poly.pdbx_strand_id
1 'polypeptide(L)'
;MTTQRGGKREGAGRKKGFPALQHEEARKLLSIKLATEFGPIVDKAIEQAKDGDTEARRWLTDRAWGRAKESVDMNVQPVFSLKALALEADRLEREGKLPPLTPLEDMIEYGK
;
A
#
# COMPACT_ATOMS: atom_id res chain seq x y z
N MET A 1 40.99 27.29 6.61
CA MET A 1 40.07 27.19 7.77
C MET A 1 38.65 27.13 7.24
N THR A 2 37.97 25.99 7.38
CA THR A 2 36.61 25.76 6.85
C THR A 2 35.56 26.29 7.83
N THR A 3 34.84 27.34 7.44
CA THR A 3 33.74 27.96 8.18
C THR A 3 32.55 27.00 8.27
N GLN A 4 32.39 26.33 9.41
CA GLN A 4 31.24 25.49 9.71
C GLN A 4 29.99 26.39 9.84
N ARG A 5 29.08 26.33 8.85
CA ARG A 5 27.80 27.07 8.86
C ARG A 5 26.99 26.68 10.11
N GLY A 6 26.52 27.67 10.86
CA GLY A 6 25.98 27.58 12.23
C GLY A 6 24.62 26.87 12.40
N GLY A 7 24.44 25.69 11.82
CA GLY A 7 23.23 24.86 11.98
C GLY A 7 23.48 23.47 12.59
N LYS A 8 24.73 23.11 12.89
CA LYS A 8 25.12 21.76 13.33
C LYS A 8 25.79 21.76 14.72
N ARG A 9 25.23 22.52 15.66
CA ARG A 9 25.61 22.46 17.09
C ARG A 9 24.47 21.79 17.87
N GLU A 10 24.78 21.05 18.93
CA GLU A 10 23.75 20.53 19.84
C GLU A 10 22.93 21.71 20.39
N GLY A 11 21.62 21.71 20.15
CA GLY A 11 20.74 22.83 20.49
C GLY A 11 20.60 23.94 19.43
N ALA A 12 21.23 23.81 18.25
CA ALA A 12 20.97 24.72 17.13
C ALA A 12 19.64 24.38 16.45
N GLY A 13 18.65 25.28 16.56
CA GLY A 13 17.33 25.15 15.95
C GLY A 13 16.21 25.64 16.87
N ARG A 14 14.99 25.78 16.35
CA ARG A 14 13.81 26.06 17.17
C ARG A 14 13.54 24.85 18.05
N LYS A 15 13.42 25.05 19.37
CA LYS A 15 13.03 23.97 20.30
C LYS A 15 11.74 23.32 19.79
N LYS A 16 11.71 21.99 19.75
CA LYS A 16 10.51 21.24 19.36
C LYS A 16 9.34 21.71 20.22
N GLY A 17 8.22 22.04 19.58
CA GLY A 17 7.01 22.41 20.30
C GLY A 17 6.49 21.24 21.14
N PHE A 18 5.77 21.54 22.21
CA PHE A 18 5.15 20.54 23.10
C PHE A 18 4.36 19.45 22.34
N PRO A 19 3.57 19.75 21.28
CA PRO A 19 2.90 18.72 20.49
C PRO A 19 3.86 17.75 19.78
N ALA A 20 4.97 18.26 19.25
CA ALA A 20 5.96 17.44 18.56
C ALA A 20 6.66 16.46 19.52
N LEU A 21 6.91 16.89 20.76
CA LEU A 21 7.46 16.01 21.80
C LEU A 21 6.47 14.91 22.19
N GLN A 22 5.19 15.24 22.38
CA GLN A 22 4.15 14.24 22.65
C GLN A 22 3.98 13.24 21.51
N HIS A 23 4.04 13.68 20.26
CA HIS A 23 3.98 12.76 19.12
C HIS A 23 5.19 11.82 19.07
N GLU A 24 6.38 12.27 19.44
CA GLU A 24 7.56 11.42 19.54
C GLU A 24 7.43 10.39 20.67
N GLU A 25 6.91 10.80 21.82
CA GLU A 25 6.63 9.89 22.94
C GLU A 25 5.54 8.86 22.59
N ALA A 26 4.47 9.28 21.93
CA ALA A 26 3.42 8.38 21.45
C ALA A 26 3.97 7.35 20.45
N ARG A 27 4.84 7.76 19.51
CA ARG A 27 5.51 6.85 18.59
C ARG A 27 6.39 5.84 19.31
N LYS A 28 7.13 6.26 20.34
CA LYS A 28 7.94 5.36 21.17
C LYS A 28 7.05 4.33 21.87
N LEU A 29 5.98 4.76 22.53
CA LEU A 29 5.05 3.85 23.21
C LEU A 29 4.39 2.87 22.24
N LEU A 30 3.99 3.33 21.05
CA LEU A 30 3.46 2.46 20.00
C LEU A 30 4.49 1.44 19.54
N SER A 31 5.74 1.82 19.35
CA SER A 31 6.79 0.88 18.92
C SER A 31 7.05 -0.22 19.95
N ILE A 32 7.02 0.12 21.25
CA ILE A 32 7.18 -0.85 22.34
C ILE A 32 6.00 -1.81 22.37
N LYS A 33 4.77 -1.29 22.34
CA LYS A 33 3.55 -2.12 22.29
C LYS A 33 3.54 -3.03 21.07
N LEU A 34 3.92 -2.50 19.91
CA LEU A 34 3.98 -3.29 18.69
C LEU A 34 5.01 -4.42 18.81
N ALA A 35 6.19 -4.15 19.40
CA ALA A 35 7.19 -5.19 19.63
C ALA A 35 6.70 -6.27 20.61
N THR A 36 6.00 -5.90 21.68
CA THR A 36 5.48 -6.86 22.67
C THR A 36 4.35 -7.71 22.11
N GLU A 37 3.44 -7.13 21.32
CA GLU A 37 2.31 -7.85 20.73
C GLU A 37 2.72 -8.71 19.53
N PHE A 38 3.75 -8.32 18.77
CA PHE A 38 4.24 -9.12 17.65
C PHE A 38 5.02 -10.36 18.08
N GLY A 39 5.69 -10.34 19.23
CA GLY A 39 6.47 -11.48 19.72
C GLY A 39 5.65 -12.79 19.75
N PRO A 40 4.52 -12.84 20.49
CA PRO A 40 3.68 -14.03 20.57
C PRO A 40 3.15 -14.52 19.21
N ILE A 41 2.88 -13.59 18.28
CA ILE A 41 2.41 -13.93 16.93
C ILE A 41 3.52 -14.65 16.15
N VAL A 42 4.74 -14.11 16.21
CA VAL A 42 5.91 -14.72 15.55
C VAL A 42 6.24 -16.06 16.18
N ASP A 43 6.21 -16.17 17.51
CA ASP A 43 6.44 -17.43 18.22
C ASP A 43 5.43 -18.49 17.79
N LYS A 44 4.14 -18.12 17.70
CA LYS A 44 3.10 -19.05 17.27
C LYS A 44 3.28 -19.47 15.81
N ALA A 45 3.65 -18.55 14.93
CA ALA A 45 3.95 -18.85 13.54
C ALA A 45 5.17 -19.79 13.41
N ILE A 46 6.17 -19.65 14.28
CA ILE A 46 7.34 -20.56 14.32
C ILE A 46 6.92 -21.97 14.74
N GLU A 47 6.04 -22.10 15.74
CA GLU A 47 5.47 -23.41 16.11
C GLU A 47 4.73 -24.05 14.94
N GLN A 48 3.80 -23.33 14.32
CA GLN A 48 3.04 -23.82 13.15
C GLN A 48 3.96 -24.22 12.00
N ALA A 49 4.99 -23.41 11.73
CA ALA A 49 6.00 -23.70 10.71
C ALA A 49 6.77 -25.00 11.01
N LYS A 50 7.10 -25.28 12.27
CA LYS A 50 7.74 -26.53 12.71
C LYS A 50 6.81 -27.73 12.59
N ASP A 51 5.52 -27.54 12.84
CA ASP A 51 4.48 -28.56 12.68
C ASP A 51 4.17 -28.89 11.21
N GLY A 52 4.79 -28.17 10.27
CA GLY A 52 4.70 -28.44 8.85
C GLY A 52 3.79 -27.49 8.09
N ASP A 53 3.22 -26.47 8.74
CA ASP A 53 2.45 -25.42 8.06
C ASP A 53 3.34 -24.68 7.05
N THR A 54 2.91 -24.68 5.78
CA THR A 54 3.63 -24.05 4.68
C THR A 54 3.31 -22.56 4.57
N GLU A 55 2.12 -22.14 4.98
CA GLU A 55 1.72 -20.73 5.00
C GLU A 55 2.48 -19.98 6.09
N ALA A 56 2.59 -20.57 7.29
CA ALA A 56 3.38 -20.01 8.38
C ALA A 56 4.86 -19.86 7.99
N ARG A 57 5.43 -20.88 7.34
CA ARG A 57 6.80 -20.81 6.79
C ARG A 57 6.96 -19.69 5.77
N ARG A 58 6.06 -19.61 4.79
CA ARG A 58 6.08 -18.57 3.76
C ARG A 58 5.94 -17.18 4.37
N TRP A 59 5.04 -17.01 5.33
CA TRP A 59 4.82 -15.75 6.02
C TRP A 59 6.07 -15.29 6.79
N LEU A 60 6.70 -16.20 7.54
CA LEU A 60 7.96 -15.93 8.25
C LEU A 60 9.08 -15.54 7.26
N THR A 61 9.23 -16.28 6.15
CA THR A 61 10.28 -15.99 5.17
C THR A 61 10.05 -14.66 4.45
N ASP A 62 8.80 -14.39 4.03
CA ASP A 62 8.41 -13.14 3.38
C ASP A 62 8.66 -11.94 4.31
N ARG A 63 8.44 -12.10 5.61
CA ARG A 63 8.63 -11.02 6.58
C ARG A 63 10.10 -10.76 6.91
N ALA A 64 10.92 -11.82 6.95
CA ALA A 64 12.34 -11.73 7.30
C ALA A 64 13.22 -11.25 6.13
N TRP A 65 12.95 -11.72 4.90
CA TRP A 65 13.80 -11.44 3.73
C TRP A 65 13.07 -10.70 2.59
N GLY A 66 11.76 -10.47 2.72
CA GLY A 66 10.94 -9.91 1.66
C GLY A 66 10.41 -10.98 0.71
N ARG A 67 9.46 -10.60 -0.16
CA ARG A 67 8.94 -11.47 -1.21
C ARG A 67 9.90 -11.52 -2.40
N ALA A 68 10.02 -12.69 -3.02
CA ALA A 68 10.65 -12.81 -4.32
C ALA A 68 9.91 -11.90 -5.33
N LYS A 69 10.65 -11.22 -6.20
CA LYS A 69 10.05 -10.40 -7.25
C LYS A 69 9.39 -11.34 -8.26
N GLU A 70 8.07 -11.27 -8.36
CA GLU A 70 7.33 -11.96 -9.41
C GLU A 70 7.63 -11.29 -10.76
N SER A 71 8.12 -12.06 -11.73
CA SER A 71 8.24 -11.59 -13.11
C SER A 71 6.88 -11.67 -13.77
N VAL A 72 6.28 -10.52 -14.07
CA VAL A 72 5.07 -10.46 -14.90
C VAL A 72 5.48 -10.58 -16.35
N ASP A 73 4.96 -11.60 -17.04
CA ASP A 73 5.09 -11.70 -18.49
C ASP A 73 4.25 -10.59 -19.15
N MET A 74 4.91 -9.63 -19.80
CA MET A 74 4.22 -8.55 -20.50
C MET A 74 3.73 -8.96 -21.90
N ASN A 75 4.01 -10.20 -22.35
CA ASN A 75 3.48 -10.74 -23.61
C ASN A 75 2.07 -11.33 -23.49
N VAL A 76 1.39 -11.13 -22.36
CA VAL A 76 -0.03 -11.49 -22.23
C VAL A 76 -0.83 -10.62 -23.19
N GLN A 77 -1.32 -11.24 -24.27
CA GLN A 77 -2.29 -10.63 -25.18
C GLN A 77 -3.47 -10.12 -24.35
N PRO A 78 -3.85 -8.84 -24.44
CA PRO A 78 -4.99 -8.34 -23.69
C PRO A 78 -6.25 -9.11 -24.15
N VAL A 79 -7.01 -9.64 -23.20
CA VAL A 79 -8.24 -10.41 -23.45
C VAL A 79 -9.28 -9.59 -24.22
N PHE A 80 -9.16 -8.27 -24.17
CA PHE A 80 -10.01 -7.33 -24.89
C PHE A 80 -9.16 -6.33 -25.68
N SER A 81 -9.59 -6.03 -26.91
CA SER A 81 -8.98 -4.99 -27.74
C SER A 81 -9.81 -3.72 -27.63
N LEU A 82 -9.19 -2.61 -27.19
CA LEU A 82 -9.82 -1.29 -27.19
C LEU A 82 -10.37 -0.91 -28.57
N LYS A 83 -9.67 -1.33 -29.64
CA LYS A 83 -10.11 -1.11 -31.01
C LYS A 83 -11.38 -1.90 -31.36
N ALA A 84 -11.50 -3.13 -30.85
CA ALA A 84 -12.71 -3.93 -31.04
C ALA A 84 -13.90 -3.35 -30.26
N LEU A 85 -13.66 -2.87 -29.04
CA LEU A 85 -14.69 -2.20 -28.24
C LEU A 85 -15.17 -0.90 -28.89
N ALA A 86 -14.26 -0.09 -29.43
CA ALA A 86 -14.62 1.14 -30.14
C ALA A 86 -15.47 0.86 -31.39
N LEU A 87 -15.12 -0.16 -32.16
CA LEU A 87 -15.91 -0.56 -33.34
C LEU A 87 -17.31 -1.06 -32.96
N GLU A 88 -17.45 -1.79 -31.86
CA GLU A 88 -18.75 -2.26 -31.39
C GLU A 88 -19.58 -1.11 -30.81
N ALA A 89 -18.96 -0.14 -30.13
CA ALA A 89 -19.63 1.08 -29.69
C ALA A 89 -20.18 1.87 -30.87
N ASP A 90 -19.35 2.15 -31.90
CA ASP A 90 -19.77 2.82 -33.13
C ASP A 90 -20.94 2.09 -33.81
N ARG A 91 -20.94 0.76 -33.78
CA ARG A 91 -22.01 -0.07 -34.33
C ARG A 91 -23.30 0.10 -33.53
N LEU A 92 -23.26 -0.01 -32.21
CA LEU A 92 -24.43 0.15 -31.34
C LEU A 92 -25.02 1.56 -31.43
N GLU A 93 -24.20 2.56 -31.71
CA GLU A 93 -24.58 3.97 -31.92
C GLU A 93 -25.40 4.11 -33.20
N ARG A 94 -24.93 3.51 -34.29
CA ARG A 94 -25.67 3.47 -35.57
C ARG A 94 -26.95 2.67 -35.48
N GLU A 95 -26.96 1.60 -34.68
CA GLU A 95 -28.15 0.78 -34.43
C GLU A 95 -29.13 1.42 -33.43
N GLY A 96 -28.79 2.56 -32.82
CA GLY A 96 -29.63 3.25 -31.83
C GLY A 96 -29.84 2.47 -30.53
N LYS A 97 -28.94 1.53 -30.23
CA LYS A 97 -29.00 0.61 -29.07
C LYS A 97 -28.08 1.03 -27.92
N LEU A 98 -27.30 2.09 -28.08
CA LEU A 98 -26.54 2.65 -26.96
C LEU A 98 -27.52 3.24 -25.94
N PRO A 99 -27.37 2.93 -24.64
CA PRO A 99 -28.13 3.61 -23.61
C PRO A 99 -27.90 5.12 -23.72
N PRO A 100 -28.91 5.96 -23.43
CA PRO A 100 -28.72 7.39 -23.38
C PRO A 100 -27.61 7.71 -22.37
N LEU A 101 -26.75 8.67 -22.72
CA LEU A 101 -25.75 9.18 -21.79
C LEU A 101 -26.49 9.72 -20.57
N THR A 102 -26.47 8.99 -19.47
CA THR A 102 -26.94 9.50 -18.19
C THR A 102 -26.07 10.69 -17.83
N PRO A 103 -26.65 11.88 -17.60
CA PRO A 103 -25.89 13.02 -17.09
C PRO A 103 -25.05 12.61 -15.88
N LEU A 104 -23.83 13.13 -15.77
CA LEU A 104 -22.94 12.85 -14.63
C LEU A 104 -23.59 13.18 -13.28
N GLU A 105 -24.55 14.10 -13.27
CA GLU A 105 -25.34 14.49 -12.11
C GLU A 105 -26.16 13.31 -11.54
N ASP A 106 -26.74 12.47 -12.39
CA ASP A 106 -27.57 11.32 -11.99
C ASP A 106 -26.74 10.16 -11.44
N MET A 107 -25.44 10.09 -11.79
CA MET A 107 -24.53 9.05 -11.28
C MET A 107 -24.00 9.35 -9.88
N ILE A 108 -24.03 10.61 -9.43
CA ILE A 108 -23.59 11.02 -8.09
C ILE A 108 -24.63 10.63 -7.02
N GLU A 109 -25.92 10.56 -7.38
CA GLU A 109 -27.00 10.21 -6.44
C GLU A 109 -26.99 8.73 -6.01
N TYR A 110 -26.50 7.82 -6.85
CA TYR A 110 -26.39 6.39 -6.51
C TYR A 110 -25.22 6.04 -5.57
N GLY A 111 -24.37 7.02 -5.23
CA GLY A 111 -23.19 6.86 -4.38
C GLY A 111 -23.38 7.32 -2.93
N LYS A 112 -24.60 7.59 -2.48
CA LYS A 112 -24.93 7.91 -1.09
C LYS A 112 -25.65 6.76 -0.38
#